data_AF-X1MBL0-F1
#
_entry.id   AF-X1MBL0-F1
#
_cell.length_a   1.000
_cell.length_b   1.000
_cell.length_c   1.000
_cell.angle_alpha   90.00
_cell.angle_beta   90.00
_cell.angle_gamma   90.00
#
_symmetry.space_group_name_H-M   'P 1'
#
loop_
_entity.id
_entity.type
_entity.pdbx_description
1 polymer ?
#
loop_
_entity_poly.entity_id
_entity_poly.type
_entity_poly.pdbx_seq_one_letter_code
_entity_poly.pdbx_strand_id
1 'polypeptide(L)'
;MELNILHEYGNKIETYLKLSTFALAIKLLKNKKEIPFDAKRPKKDFGYHLSLCQALAISRREGTLFAMLKEDMWCFEPVIGLGLAKAPQYFLEGHNRFPG
;
A
#
# COMPACT_ATOMS: atom_id res chain seq x y z
N MET A 1 10.51 -9.35 -13.38
CA MET A 1 9.39 -10.28 -13.63
C MET A 1 8.49 -9.61 -14.65
N GLU A 2 8.22 -10.30 -15.75
CA GLU A 2 7.41 -9.77 -16.86
C GLU A 2 5.95 -9.54 -16.43
N LEU A 3 5.35 -8.45 -16.90
CA LEU A 3 3.97 -8.07 -16.52
C LEU A 3 2.95 -9.14 -16.93
N ASN A 4 3.16 -9.81 -18.06
CA ASN A 4 2.29 -10.88 -18.54
C ASN A 4 2.23 -12.07 -17.57
N ILE A 5 3.35 -12.40 -16.90
CA ILE A 5 3.39 -13.47 -15.90
C ILE A 5 2.56 -13.08 -14.68
N LEU A 6 2.65 -11.83 -14.24
CA LEU A 6 1.85 -11.31 -13.13
C LEU A 6 0.34 -11.36 -13.43
N HIS A 7 -0.06 -11.02 -14.65
CA HIS A 7 -1.46 -11.14 -15.08
C HIS A 7 -1.93 -12.60 -15.08
N GLU A 8 -1.10 -13.53 -15.55
CA GLU A 8 -1.42 -14.95 -15.51
C GLU A 8 -1.62 -15.46 -14.06
N TYR A 9 -0.75 -15.05 -13.14
CA TYR A 9 -0.90 -15.40 -11.72
C TYR A 9 -2.14 -14.79 -11.08
N GLY A 10 -2.48 -13.54 -11.42
CA GLY A 10 -3.74 -12.91 -11.00
C GLY A 10 -4.94 -13.75 -11.44
N ASN A 11 -5.00 -14.13 -12.71
CA ASN A 11 -6.08 -14.95 -13.26
C ASN A 11 -6.21 -16.31 -12.54
N LYS A 12 -5.07 -16.97 -12.25
CA LYS A 12 -5.05 -18.23 -11.50
C LYS A 12 -5.58 -18.06 -10.08
N ILE A 13 -5.16 -17.01 -9.36
CA ILE A 13 -5.64 -16.70 -8.01
C ILE A 13 -7.16 -16.51 -8.01
N GLU A 14 -7.68 -15.73 -8.94
CA GLU A 14 -9.11 -15.46 -9.03
C GLU A 14 -9.92 -16.72 -9.39
N THR A 15 -9.42 -17.52 -10.34
CA THR A 15 -10.07 -18.76 -10.80
C THR A 15 -10.16 -19.81 -9.69
N TYR A 16 -9.06 -20.02 -8.97
CA TYR A 16 -8.97 -21.11 -7.98
C TYR A 16 -9.47 -20.72 -6.60
N LEU A 17 -9.20 -19.49 -6.13
CA LEU A 17 -9.52 -19.10 -4.75
C LEU A 17 -10.89 -18.46 -4.59
N LYS A 18 -11.49 -17.90 -5.67
CA LYS A 18 -12.81 -17.25 -5.67
C LYS A 18 -13.02 -16.32 -4.46
N LEU A 19 -12.04 -15.45 -4.23
CA LEU A 19 -12.02 -14.53 -3.09
C LEU A 19 -13.18 -13.54 -3.16
N SER A 20 -13.57 -12.99 -2.01
CA SER A 20 -14.64 -11.98 -1.92
C SER A 20 -14.27 -10.63 -2.54
N THR A 21 -12.99 -10.41 -2.86
CA THR A 21 -12.48 -9.22 -3.56
C THR A 21 -11.42 -9.64 -4.57
N PHE A 22 -11.24 -8.85 -5.63
CA PHE A 22 -10.21 -9.10 -6.64
C PHE A 22 -8.77 -9.05 -6.07
N ALA A 23 -7.83 -9.63 -6.80
CA ALA A 23 -6.42 -9.63 -6.42
C ALA A 23 -5.84 -8.21 -6.53
N LEU A 24 -5.25 -7.69 -5.45
CA LEU A 24 -4.66 -6.36 -5.44
C LEU A 24 -3.16 -6.43 -5.74
N ALA A 25 -2.71 -5.73 -6.78
CA ALA A 25 -1.29 -5.57 -7.09
C ALA A 25 -0.66 -4.46 -6.25
N ILE A 26 0.55 -4.70 -5.74
CA ILE A 26 1.33 -3.73 -4.98
C ILE A 26 2.68 -3.53 -5.67
N LYS A 27 3.03 -2.26 -5.94
CA LYS A 27 4.32 -1.87 -6.52
C LYS A 27 5.03 -0.91 -5.58
N LEU A 28 6.27 -1.24 -5.19
CA LEU A 28 7.16 -0.28 -4.53
C LEU A 28 7.80 0.62 -5.60
N LEU A 29 7.59 1.93 -5.47
CA LEU A 29 8.06 2.92 -6.44
C LEU A 29 9.48 3.37 -6.09
N LYS A 30 10.38 3.54 -7.09
CA LYS A 30 11.72 4.07 -6.82
C LYS A 30 11.71 5.60 -6.69
N ASN A 31 10.81 6.28 -7.37
CA ASN A 31 10.65 7.73 -7.28
C ASN A 31 9.23 8.19 -7.64
N LYS A 32 8.91 9.46 -7.34
CA LYS A 32 7.57 10.04 -7.54
C LYS A 32 7.12 10.13 -9.00
N LYS A 33 8.02 10.05 -9.98
CA LYS A 33 7.67 10.11 -11.41
C LYS A 33 7.02 8.80 -11.91
N GLU A 34 7.17 7.71 -11.16
CA GLU A 34 6.54 6.43 -11.48
C GLU A 34 5.09 6.32 -10.98
N ILE A 35 4.58 7.35 -10.29
CA ILE A 35 3.20 7.37 -9.82
C ILE A 35 2.28 7.48 -11.04
N PRO A 36 1.34 6.52 -11.24
CA PRO A 36 0.35 6.62 -12.31
C PRO A 36 -0.48 7.91 -12.22
N PHE A 37 -0.88 8.47 -13.36
CA PHE A 37 -1.60 9.74 -13.41
C PHE A 37 -2.96 9.70 -12.72
N ASP A 38 -3.62 8.55 -12.77
CA ASP A 38 -4.93 8.27 -12.17
C ASP A 38 -4.86 7.87 -10.69
N ALA A 39 -3.65 7.63 -10.15
CA ALA A 39 -3.47 7.27 -8.75
C ALA A 39 -3.80 8.43 -7.81
N LYS A 40 -4.66 8.17 -6.83
CA LYS A 40 -5.01 9.12 -5.78
C LYS A 40 -3.97 9.13 -4.68
N ARG A 41 -3.64 10.32 -4.19
CA ARG A 41 -2.75 10.58 -3.06
C ARG A 41 -3.55 11.20 -1.92
N PRO A 42 -3.73 10.49 -0.78
CA PRO A 42 -4.63 10.92 0.27
C PRO A 42 -4.50 12.38 0.70
N LYS A 43 -3.28 12.81 1.08
CA LYS A 43 -3.08 14.16 1.59
C LYS A 43 -3.27 15.21 0.51
N LYS A 44 -2.85 14.91 -0.72
CA LYS A 44 -2.91 15.84 -1.85
C LYS A 44 -4.34 16.01 -2.38
N ASP A 45 -5.06 14.91 -2.57
CA ASP A 45 -6.31 14.89 -3.33
C ASP A 45 -7.56 14.95 -2.42
N PHE A 46 -7.46 14.55 -1.14
CA PHE A 46 -8.58 14.63 -0.19
C PHE A 46 -8.32 15.58 1.00
N GLY A 47 -7.09 16.06 1.17
CA GLY A 47 -6.72 16.96 2.26
C GLY A 47 -6.52 16.29 3.63
N TYR A 48 -6.60 14.96 3.70
CA TYR A 48 -6.38 14.19 4.92
C TYR A 48 -5.54 12.93 4.68
N HIS A 49 -5.07 12.32 5.76
CA HIS A 49 -4.23 11.13 5.73
C HIS A 49 -5.07 9.85 5.80
N LEU A 50 -4.57 8.77 5.20
CA LEU A 50 -5.15 7.43 5.36
C LEU A 50 -4.11 6.49 5.95
N SER A 51 -4.53 5.57 6.81
CA SER A 51 -3.68 4.41 7.16
C SER A 51 -3.57 3.47 5.96
N LEU A 52 -2.43 2.78 5.81
CA LEU A 52 -2.24 1.84 4.68
C LEU A 52 -3.35 0.78 4.62
N CYS A 53 -3.78 0.25 5.78
CA CYS A 53 -4.88 -0.71 5.85
C CYS A 53 -6.22 -0.15 5.32
N GLN A 54 -6.51 1.13 5.54
CA GLN A 54 -7.70 1.79 5.01
C GLN A 54 -7.60 1.95 3.49
N ALA A 55 -6.44 2.41 2.99
CA ALA A 55 -6.21 2.53 1.56
C ALA A 55 -6.34 1.18 0.84
N LEU A 56 -5.75 0.11 1.39
CA LEU A 56 -5.89 -1.25 0.85
C LEU A 56 -7.34 -1.75 0.88
N ALA A 57 -8.10 -1.47 1.94
CA ALA A 57 -9.49 -1.87 2.05
C ALA A 57 -10.37 -1.15 1.00
N ILE A 58 -10.15 0.15 0.80
CA ILE A 58 -10.83 0.93 -0.23
C ILE A 58 -10.44 0.42 -1.62
N SER A 59 -9.15 0.24 -1.90
CA SER A 59 -8.70 -0.33 -3.18
C SER A 59 -9.39 -1.65 -3.49
N ARG A 60 -9.48 -2.58 -2.52
CA ARG A 60 -10.11 -3.90 -2.71
C ARG A 60 -11.61 -3.85 -2.98
N ARG A 61 -12.32 -2.84 -2.48
CA ARG A 61 -13.79 -2.75 -2.57
C ARG A 61 -14.26 -1.86 -3.72
N GLU A 62 -13.51 -0.80 -4.00
CA GLU A 62 -13.94 0.27 -4.89
C GLU A 62 -13.08 0.37 -6.16
N GLY A 63 -11.96 -0.36 -6.24
CA GLY A 63 -11.06 -0.26 -7.39
C GLY A 63 -10.15 0.97 -7.36
N THR A 64 -10.20 1.79 -6.31
CA THR A 64 -9.40 3.01 -6.23
C THR A 64 -7.91 2.71 -6.22
N LEU A 65 -7.19 3.25 -7.19
CA LEU A 65 -5.73 3.19 -7.25
C LEU A 65 -5.14 4.27 -6.33
N PHE A 66 -4.38 3.86 -5.32
CA PHE A 66 -3.67 4.79 -4.42
C PHE A 66 -2.16 4.78 -4.64
N ALA A 67 -1.57 5.97 -4.53
CA ALA A 67 -0.15 6.13 -4.26
C ALA A 67 0.04 6.59 -2.81
N MET A 68 0.61 5.71 -1.98
CA MET A 68 0.83 5.95 -0.55
C MET A 68 2.29 6.37 -0.30
N LEU A 69 2.56 7.66 -0.21
CA LEU A 69 3.88 8.17 0.19
C LEU A 69 3.95 8.39 1.70
N LYS A 70 5.14 8.70 2.21
CA LYS A 70 5.36 9.00 3.64
C LYS A 70 4.37 10.04 4.17
N GLU A 71 4.17 11.11 3.40
CA GLU A 71 3.29 12.21 3.81
C GLU A 71 1.79 11.87 3.72
N ASP A 72 1.40 10.74 3.11
CA ASP A 72 -0.01 10.36 2.94
C ASP A 72 -0.52 9.47 4.09
N MET A 73 0.39 8.95 4.93
CA MET A 73 0.08 7.94 5.95
C MET A 73 -0.13 8.51 7.34
N TRP A 74 -1.16 8.00 8.02
CA TRP A 74 -1.40 8.28 9.46
C TRP A 74 -0.60 7.35 10.38
N CYS A 75 -0.55 6.07 9.99
CA CYS A 75 0.10 4.98 10.71
C CYS A 75 1.60 4.94 10.38
N PHE A 76 2.47 4.86 11.39
CA PHE A 76 3.93 4.91 11.20
C PHE A 76 4.50 3.55 10.78
N GLU A 77 3.83 2.47 11.15
CA GLU A 77 4.22 1.09 10.89
C GLU A 77 4.49 0.82 9.40
N PRO A 78 3.61 1.18 8.45
CA PRO A 78 3.91 1.02 7.03
C PRO A 78 5.02 1.98 6.55
N VAL A 79 5.17 3.16 7.16
CA VAL A 79 6.24 4.10 6.80
C VAL A 79 7.60 3.50 7.10
N ILE A 80 7.74 2.86 8.26
CA ILE A 80 8.98 2.17 8.64
C ILE A 80 9.10 0.83 7.91
N GLY A 81 8.06 -0.01 7.96
CA GLY A 81 8.05 -1.37 7.45
C GLY A 81 8.22 -1.49 5.94
N LEU A 82 7.79 -0.48 5.17
CA LEU A 82 8.00 -0.42 3.72
C LEU A 82 9.25 0.40 3.32
N GLY A 83 10.05 0.85 4.29
CA GLY A 83 11.30 1.55 4.03
C GLY A 83 11.16 3.01 3.55
N LEU A 84 10.02 3.66 3.82
CA LEU A 84 9.80 5.08 3.47
C LEU A 84 10.46 6.05 4.47
N ALA A 85 10.88 5.55 5.63
CA ALA A 85 11.77 6.25 6.56
C ALA A 85 12.68 5.25 7.28
N LYS A 86 13.81 5.74 7.81
CA LYS A 86 14.69 4.93 8.65
C LYS A 86 13.97 4.58 9.96
N ALA A 87 14.07 3.32 10.37
CA ALA A 87 13.59 2.87 11.67
C ALA A 87 14.40 3.57 12.78
N PRO A 88 13.74 4.24 13.75
CA PRO A 88 14.42 4.71 14.95
C PRO A 88 14.80 3.53 15.84
N GLN A 89 15.87 3.65 16.63
CA GLN A 89 16.34 2.59 17.53
C GLN A 89 15.24 2.12 18.49
N TYR A 90 14.44 3.06 19.02
CA TYR A 90 13.27 2.77 19.86
C TYR A 90 12.27 1.79 19.22
N PHE A 91 12.05 1.90 17.90
CA PHE A 91 11.20 0.95 17.17
C PHE A 91 11.83 -0.44 17.09
N LEU A 92 13.15 -0.51 16.89
CA LEU A 92 13.90 -1.77 16.79
C LEU A 92 14.01 -2.49 18.14
N GLU A 93 13.93 -1.76 19.24
CA GLU A 93 13.85 -2.28 20.61
C GLU A 93 12.48 -2.92 20.92
N GLY A 94 11.52 -2.88 19.97
CA GLY A 94 10.21 -3.51 20.11
C GLY A 94 9.12 -2.58 20.66
N HIS A 95 9.42 -1.29 20.87
CA HIS A 95 8.44 -0.31 21.33
C HIS A 95 7.54 0.20 20.21
N ASN A 96 6.88 -0.72 19.51
CA ASN A 96 6.04 -0.46 18.33
C ASN A 96 4.66 -1.14 18.40
N ARG A 97 4.32 -1.77 19.53
CA ARG A 97 3.00 -2.35 19.81
C ARG A 97 2.53 -1.90 21.20
N PHE A 98 1.25 -1.53 21.30
CA PHE A 98 0.59 -1.28 22.59
C PHE A 98 0.19 -2.61 23.25
N PRO A 99 0.25 -2.76 24.59
CA PRO A 99 0.60 -1.77 25.61
C PRO A 99 2.10 -1.60 25.88
N GLY A 100 2.96 -2.37 25.21
CA GLY A 100 4.34 -2.61 25.61
C GLY A 100 4.42 -3.80 26.55
#